data_AF-A0A2T3ZUZ5-F1
#
_entry.id   AF-A0A2T3ZUZ5-F1
#
_cell.length_a   1.000
_cell.length_b   1.000
_cell.length_c   1.000
_cell.angle_alpha   90.00
_cell.angle_beta   90.00
_cell.angle_gamma   90.00
#
_symmetry.space_group_name_H-M   'P 1'
#
loop_
_entity.id
_entity.type
_entity.pdbx_description
1 polymer ?
#
loop_
_entity_poly.entity_id
_entity_poly.type
_entity_poly.pdbx_seq_one_letter_code
_entity_poly.pdbx_strand_id
1 'polypeptide(L)'
;MVASSQTPVSTDTDSAITPTTDEKETLDIESNNSPPLKRKRKPVPGKGFSKSRQGCYNCKRRRVKCSEAKPECCSCNRMGLICVYPEAPRPTLKRSHNTASSSSKSCVNLNHLHFYHHFLLEAYPPAPHGAEPVWRNVAAMSHEHLTLFHGADYSIQALDLRVAAINGLNEALSQPCLTTIDADARYAAIIALTYQSAYMPDAMMEFITMLRGWMFIQTKVVPDLEISMFRNFTREAFVGSMKQHIARQLTNKSPIMLDDYLASLKVVRALCQGTAEIKYLSALERLGRLARQSPIDAFSEIVPCYGLTNKMTEEEFKAFTEPSNSCARVLLSHFLMLNYALEQHFLSPPSKHFAFCKEISTAWVIRVAAGLPFKFQQHMMWPLGMATGSMKT
;
A
#
# COMPACT_ATOMS: atom_id res chain seq x y z
N MET A 1 -70.57 7.48 -5.56
CA MET A 1 -70.26 8.10 -4.25
C MET A 1 -68.85 8.67 -4.38
N VAL A 2 -68.61 9.98 -4.60
CA VAL A 2 -69.00 11.19 -3.82
C VAL A 2 -68.15 11.29 -2.53
N ALA A 3 -67.37 12.35 -2.25
CA ALA A 3 -66.93 13.51 -3.06
C ALA A 3 -65.68 14.20 -2.45
N SER A 4 -65.13 15.22 -3.13
CA SER A 4 -63.92 16.02 -2.78
C SER A 4 -64.17 17.16 -1.76
N SER A 5 -63.11 17.80 -1.23
CA SER A 5 -62.95 19.29 -1.10
C SER A 5 -61.59 19.72 -0.47
N GLN A 6 -61.35 21.03 -0.28
CA GLN A 6 -60.03 21.69 -0.14
C GLN A 6 -59.85 22.57 1.14
N THR A 7 -58.68 23.24 1.22
CA THR A 7 -58.07 24.21 2.20
C THR A 7 -58.76 25.61 2.26
N PRO A 8 -58.22 26.74 2.85
CA PRO A 8 -57.07 27.07 3.76
C PRO A 8 -57.41 28.10 4.91
N VAL A 9 -56.46 29.02 5.28
CA VAL A 9 -56.49 30.28 6.14
C VAL A 9 -55.75 30.10 7.51
N SER A 10 -54.68 30.81 7.94
CA SER A 10 -54.23 32.24 7.97
C SER A 10 -54.78 33.04 9.20
N THR A 11 -54.16 34.08 9.79
CA THR A 11 -53.14 35.09 9.40
C THR A 11 -52.08 35.37 10.53
N ASP A 12 -51.55 36.61 10.73
CA ASP A 12 -50.21 37.10 10.30
C ASP A 12 -49.69 38.31 11.17
N THR A 13 -48.47 38.82 10.92
CA THR A 13 -47.81 40.12 11.37
C THR A 13 -47.30 40.32 12.82
N ASP A 14 -46.42 41.30 13.16
CA ASP A 14 -45.20 41.92 12.53
C ASP A 14 -44.51 42.93 13.50
N SER A 15 -43.32 43.45 13.13
CA SER A 15 -42.72 44.76 13.50
C SER A 15 -41.98 44.95 14.86
N ALA A 16 -41.02 45.88 14.84
CA ALA A 16 -40.14 46.26 15.96
C ALA A 16 -39.85 47.79 15.95
N ILE A 17 -39.40 48.38 17.07
CA ILE A 17 -38.81 49.75 17.14
C ILE A 17 -38.05 49.96 18.48
N THR A 18 -37.00 50.80 18.45
CA THR A 18 -36.27 51.32 19.63
C THR A 18 -36.38 52.85 19.69
N PRO A 19 -36.23 53.47 20.89
CA PRO A 19 -35.20 54.53 21.00
C PRO A 19 -34.50 54.63 22.38
N THR A 20 -33.63 55.65 22.47
CA THR A 20 -32.73 56.11 23.56
C THR A 20 -33.48 56.85 24.70
N THR A 21 -32.91 57.52 25.72
CA THR A 21 -31.63 58.29 25.85
C THR A 21 -31.27 58.61 27.34
N ASP A 22 -30.07 59.17 27.59
CA ASP A 22 -29.71 60.12 28.69
C ASP A 22 -29.71 59.62 30.16
N GLU A 23 -29.04 60.21 31.17
CA GLU A 23 -28.01 61.27 31.41
C GLU A 23 -27.34 60.89 32.79
N LYS A 24 -26.27 61.43 33.44
CA LYS A 24 -25.09 62.31 33.24
C LYS A 24 -24.65 62.82 34.66
N GLU A 25 -23.61 63.67 34.71
CA GLU A 25 -23.19 64.52 35.86
C GLU A 25 -22.44 63.80 37.02
N THR A 26 -21.59 64.40 37.88
CA THR A 26 -20.98 65.76 37.95
C THR A 26 -19.65 65.76 38.77
N LEU A 27 -18.80 66.81 38.55
CA LEU A 27 -17.80 67.41 39.48
C LEU A 27 -16.57 66.56 39.96
N ASP A 28 -15.43 67.12 40.40
CA ASP A 28 -15.08 68.51 40.78
C ASP A 28 -13.60 68.93 40.44
N ILE A 29 -13.19 70.15 40.81
CA ILE A 29 -11.98 70.93 40.44
C ILE A 29 -10.88 70.82 41.56
N GLU A 30 -9.54 70.97 41.45
CA GLU A 30 -8.68 72.10 40.98
C GLU A 30 -7.13 71.80 40.94
N SER A 31 -6.32 72.78 40.51
CA SER A 31 -4.95 73.13 40.99
C SER A 31 -3.67 72.36 40.55
N ASN A 32 -3.28 72.62 39.29
CA ASN A 32 -2.01 73.27 38.85
C ASN A 32 -0.56 72.70 39.08
N ASN A 33 0.24 72.89 38.01
CA ASN A 33 1.71 73.03 37.89
C ASN A 33 2.74 71.85 37.82
N SER A 34 3.66 72.03 36.86
CA SER A 34 4.94 71.33 36.57
C SER A 34 4.91 69.91 35.94
N PRO A 35 5.71 69.60 34.88
CA PRO A 35 5.46 68.45 34.01
C PRO A 35 6.30 67.17 34.30
N PRO A 36 5.69 66.03 34.69
CA PRO A 36 6.39 64.75 34.82
C PRO A 36 6.40 63.94 33.51
N LEU A 37 7.61 63.77 32.94
CA LEU A 37 8.07 62.67 32.06
C LEU A 37 7.01 61.89 31.26
N LYS A 38 6.98 62.10 29.92
CA LYS A 38 6.12 61.37 28.96
C LYS A 38 6.14 59.84 29.20
N ARG A 39 5.09 59.33 29.86
CA ARG A 39 4.94 57.90 30.21
C ARG A 39 5.02 57.02 28.96
N LYS A 40 5.91 56.02 28.97
CA LYS A 40 6.06 55.04 27.89
C LYS A 40 4.75 54.25 27.74
N ARG A 41 4.07 54.37 26.60
CA ARG A 41 2.88 53.57 26.26
C ARG A 41 3.24 52.07 26.36
N LYS A 42 2.42 51.28 27.04
CA LYS A 42 2.54 49.82 27.04
C LYS A 42 2.38 49.31 25.60
N PRO A 43 3.17 48.33 25.12
CA PRO A 43 3.04 47.83 23.75
C PRO A 43 1.66 47.18 23.54
N VAL A 44 0.96 47.58 22.49
CA VAL A 44 -0.28 46.91 22.05
C VAL A 44 0.09 45.54 21.45
N PRO A 45 -0.42 44.42 21.98
CA PRO A 45 -0.26 43.12 21.34
C PRO A 45 -1.02 43.10 20.01
N GLY A 46 -0.41 42.56 18.95
CA GLY A 46 -1.12 42.23 17.70
C GLY A 46 -0.58 42.83 16.41
N LYS A 47 0.07 44.00 16.41
CA LYS A 47 0.63 44.60 15.18
C LYS A 47 2.07 44.15 14.94
N GLY A 48 2.22 43.02 14.24
CA GLY A 48 3.51 42.37 13.97
C GLY A 48 4.41 43.19 13.07
N PHE A 49 5.54 43.69 13.61
CA PHE A 49 6.60 44.29 12.81
C PHE A 49 7.27 43.24 11.92
N SER A 50 7.75 43.64 10.74
CA SER A 50 8.52 42.78 9.84
C SER A 50 9.74 42.20 10.58
N LYS A 51 9.85 40.87 10.59
CA LYS A 51 10.92 40.17 11.30
C LYS A 51 12.25 40.40 10.60
N SER A 52 13.13 41.18 11.25
CA SER A 52 14.53 41.34 10.88
C SER A 52 15.19 39.98 10.62
N ARG A 53 15.66 39.75 9.38
CA ARG A 53 16.33 38.50 9.00
C ARG A 53 17.71 38.39 9.66
N GLN A 54 18.48 39.47 9.74
CA GLN A 54 19.85 39.47 10.28
C GLN A 54 19.94 39.78 11.79
N GLY A 55 18.84 40.16 12.46
CA GLY A 55 18.86 40.58 13.87
C GLY A 55 19.52 39.59 14.85
N CYS A 56 20.06 40.14 15.94
CA CYS A 56 20.80 39.39 16.96
C CYS A 56 19.95 38.35 17.71
N TYR A 57 20.60 37.34 18.29
CA TYR A 57 19.94 36.24 18.99
C TYR A 57 19.01 36.72 20.12
N ASN A 58 19.43 37.73 20.88
CA ASN A 58 18.65 38.26 22.00
C ASN A 58 17.35 38.96 21.54
N CYS A 59 17.37 39.75 20.46
CA CYS A 59 16.15 40.33 19.89
C CYS A 59 15.23 39.26 19.28
N LYS A 60 15.79 38.27 18.56
CA LYS A 60 15.04 37.15 17.97
C LYS A 60 14.33 36.30 19.05
N ARG A 61 15.06 35.86 20.09
CA ARG A 61 14.52 35.12 21.25
C ARG A 61 13.38 35.90 21.94
N ARG A 62 13.55 37.21 22.13
CA ARG A 62 12.57 38.09 22.77
C ARG A 62 11.43 38.57 21.85
N ARG A 63 11.42 38.17 20.58
CA ARG A 63 10.40 38.53 19.56
C ARG A 63 10.21 40.05 19.39
N VAL A 64 11.27 40.85 19.56
CA VAL A 64 11.26 42.32 19.41
C VAL A 64 12.06 42.78 18.18
N LYS A 65 11.76 43.98 17.66
CA LYS A 65 12.52 44.58 16.56
C LYS A 65 13.98 44.81 16.98
N CYS A 66 14.91 44.20 16.24
CA CYS A 66 16.34 44.49 16.33
C CYS A 66 16.64 45.82 15.59
N SER A 67 17.67 46.55 16.03
CA SER A 67 18.16 47.74 15.30
C SER A 67 19.30 47.45 14.34
N GLU A 68 19.81 46.20 14.30
CA GLU A 68 20.89 45.70 13.42
C GLU A 68 22.25 46.42 13.48
N ALA A 69 22.36 47.48 14.31
CA ALA A 69 23.61 48.16 14.65
C ALA A 69 24.65 47.20 15.27
N LYS A 70 25.91 47.44 14.91
CA LYS A 70 27.10 46.70 15.38
C LYS A 70 28.05 47.67 16.10
N PRO A 71 28.83 47.23 17.11
CA PRO A 71 28.89 45.87 17.64
C PRO A 71 27.60 45.43 18.36
N GLU A 72 26.88 46.37 19.00
CA GLU A 72 25.64 46.06 19.71
C GLU A 72 24.40 46.77 19.15
N CYS A 73 23.25 46.09 19.20
CA CYS A 73 21.97 46.69 18.89
C CYS A 73 21.44 47.55 20.05
N CYS A 74 20.71 48.62 19.72
CA CYS A 74 20.22 49.61 20.68
C CYS A 74 19.20 49.07 21.69
N SER A 75 18.66 47.85 21.48
CA SER A 75 17.78 47.16 22.43
C SER A 75 18.51 46.15 23.34
N CYS A 76 19.76 45.83 23.03
CA CYS A 76 20.65 45.00 23.85
C CYS A 76 21.43 45.88 24.81
N ASN A 77 22.15 46.88 24.28
CA ASN A 77 22.92 47.87 25.04
C ASN A 77 22.08 48.53 26.15
N ARG A 78 20.90 49.09 25.80
CA ARG A 78 19.95 49.71 26.76
C ARG A 78 19.39 48.76 27.83
N MET A 79 19.70 47.47 27.77
CA MET A 79 19.24 46.46 28.73
C MET A 79 20.40 45.62 29.31
N GLY A 80 21.66 46.01 29.07
CA GLY A 80 22.83 45.24 29.53
C GLY A 80 22.92 43.82 28.98
N LEU A 81 22.29 43.54 27.84
CA LEU A 81 22.22 42.20 27.26
C LEU A 81 23.29 42.01 26.18
N ILE A 82 24.23 41.10 26.41
CA ILE A 82 25.29 40.71 25.46
C ILE A 82 24.72 40.53 24.04
N CYS A 83 25.21 41.33 23.08
CA CYS A 83 24.64 41.40 21.74
C CYS A 83 25.37 40.49 20.74
N VAL A 84 24.95 39.23 20.66
CA VAL A 84 25.52 38.27 19.70
C VAL A 84 24.68 38.21 18.42
N TYR A 85 25.31 38.45 17.27
CA TYR A 85 24.75 38.21 15.94
C TYR A 85 25.15 36.81 15.43
N PRO A 86 24.31 36.15 14.61
CA PRO A 86 24.73 34.90 13.94
C PRO A 86 25.85 35.20 12.93
N GLU A 87 26.88 34.36 12.90
CA GLU A 87 27.87 34.39 11.81
C GLU A 87 27.21 33.99 10.48
N ALA A 88 27.70 34.55 9.38
CA ALA A 88 27.26 34.17 8.05
C ALA A 88 27.77 32.74 7.72
N PRO A 89 26.94 31.85 7.14
CA PRO A 89 27.40 30.53 6.73
C PRO A 89 28.55 30.63 5.74
N ARG A 90 29.75 30.15 6.13
CA ARG A 90 30.89 30.04 5.22
C ARG A 90 30.68 28.82 4.32
N PRO A 91 30.95 28.90 3.00
CA PRO A 91 30.87 27.72 2.13
C PRO A 91 32.00 26.75 2.49
N THR A 92 31.68 25.66 3.18
CA THR A 92 32.66 24.67 3.64
C THR A 92 33.03 23.69 2.53
N LEU A 93 34.25 23.82 2.02
CA LEU A 93 34.89 22.81 1.16
C LEU A 93 35.00 21.46 1.91
N LYS A 94 34.94 20.36 1.15
CA LYS A 94 35.04 19.00 1.70
C LYS A 94 36.37 18.80 2.44
N ARG A 95 36.33 18.26 3.66
CA ARG A 95 37.49 17.67 4.33
C ARG A 95 37.09 16.35 4.98
N SER A 96 37.74 15.27 4.56
CA SER A 96 37.61 13.96 5.21
C SER A 96 38.42 13.93 6.51
N HIS A 97 37.87 13.33 7.56
CA HIS A 97 38.61 12.61 8.61
C HIS A 97 37.65 11.65 9.32
N ASN A 98 38.12 10.43 9.59
CA ASN A 98 37.37 9.42 10.32
C ASN A 98 37.43 9.67 11.83
N THR A 99 36.28 9.75 12.49
CA THR A 99 36.11 9.43 13.91
C THR A 99 34.78 8.71 14.12
N ALA A 100 34.83 7.51 14.71
CA ALA A 100 33.63 6.69 14.92
C ALA A 100 32.83 7.20 16.13
N SER A 101 31.71 7.88 15.88
CA SER A 101 30.63 8.09 16.86
C SER A 101 29.32 8.50 16.16
N SER A 102 28.90 7.73 15.15
CA SER A 102 27.57 7.85 14.59
C SER A 102 26.55 7.23 15.55
N SER A 103 26.22 7.96 16.62
CA SER A 103 24.88 7.82 17.21
C SER A 103 23.87 8.19 16.13
N SER A 104 23.26 7.17 15.52
CA SER A 104 22.23 7.31 14.50
C SER A 104 21.01 7.95 15.14
N LYS A 105 20.99 9.29 15.14
CA LYS A 105 19.76 10.06 15.25
C LYS A 105 18.94 9.72 14.01
N SER A 106 18.13 8.68 14.11
CA SER A 106 17.17 8.29 13.08
C SER A 106 16.35 9.52 12.73
N CYS A 107 16.63 10.08 11.56
CA CYS A 107 15.87 11.19 11.03
C CYS A 107 14.56 10.57 10.55
N VAL A 108 13.59 10.47 11.47
CA VAL A 108 12.29 9.82 11.26
C VAL A 108 11.69 10.36 9.97
N ASN A 109 11.81 9.58 8.90
CA ASN A 109 11.40 10.02 7.59
C ASN A 109 9.87 10.02 7.58
N LEU A 110 9.28 11.21 7.46
CA LEU A 110 7.82 11.38 7.45
C LEU A 110 7.15 10.51 6.38
N ASN A 111 7.86 10.26 5.26
CA ASN A 111 7.40 9.32 4.25
C ASN A 111 7.34 7.89 4.82
N HIS A 112 8.40 7.40 5.48
CA HIS A 112 8.40 6.05 6.09
C HIS A 112 7.27 5.90 7.13
N LEU A 113 6.91 6.96 7.87
CA LEU A 113 5.80 6.92 8.83
C LEU A 113 4.43 6.87 8.14
N HIS A 114 4.18 7.69 7.11
CA HIS A 114 2.95 7.60 6.30
C HIS A 114 2.81 6.23 5.63
N PHE A 115 3.92 5.74 5.09
CA PHE A 115 4.04 4.45 4.43
C PHE A 115 3.74 3.28 5.37
N TYR A 116 4.32 3.28 6.57
CA TYR A 116 4.08 2.29 7.63
C TYR A 116 2.61 2.28 8.07
N HIS A 117 2.04 3.45 8.30
CA HIS A 117 0.62 3.63 8.61
C HIS A 117 -0.28 3.08 7.50
N HIS A 118 0.05 3.33 6.23
CA HIS A 118 -0.74 2.83 5.11
C HIS A 118 -0.59 1.31 4.92
N PHE A 119 0.60 0.73 5.15
CA PHE A 119 0.78 -0.74 5.19
C PHE A 119 -0.15 -1.41 6.20
N LEU A 120 -0.23 -0.86 7.42
CA LEU A 120 -1.07 -1.35 8.50
C LEU A 120 -2.58 -1.31 8.21
N LEU A 121 -3.04 -0.41 7.32
CA LEU A 121 -4.47 -0.18 7.07
C LEU A 121 -4.99 -0.77 5.75
N GLU A 122 -4.24 -0.62 4.65
CA GLU A 122 -4.77 -0.90 3.29
C GLU A 122 -3.90 -1.81 2.43
N ALA A 123 -2.63 -2.02 2.78
CA ALA A 123 -1.65 -2.61 1.85
C ALA A 123 -0.90 -3.87 2.33
N TYR A 124 -1.20 -4.41 3.51
CA TYR A 124 -0.71 -5.74 3.89
C TYR A 124 -1.30 -6.85 2.99
N PRO A 125 -0.56 -7.94 2.74
CA PRO A 125 -1.08 -9.09 1.98
C PRO A 125 -2.38 -9.68 2.56
N PRO A 126 -3.52 -9.62 1.85
CA PRO A 126 -4.84 -9.84 2.46
C PRO A 126 -5.29 -11.31 2.54
N ALA A 127 -4.44 -12.26 2.12
CA ALA A 127 -4.68 -13.69 2.20
C ALA A 127 -3.54 -14.39 2.98
N PRO A 128 -3.83 -15.39 3.85
CA PRO A 128 -5.15 -15.94 4.17
C PRO A 128 -6.08 -14.92 4.86
N HIS A 129 -7.39 -15.08 4.71
CA HIS A 129 -8.34 -14.16 5.33
C HIS A 129 -8.21 -14.19 6.86
N GLY A 130 -8.09 -13.00 7.47
CA GLY A 130 -7.83 -12.87 8.91
C GLY A 130 -6.34 -12.83 9.28
N ALA A 131 -5.41 -12.75 8.32
CA ALA A 131 -3.98 -12.57 8.56
C ALA A 131 -3.58 -11.20 9.19
N GLU A 132 -4.51 -10.26 9.34
CA GLU A 132 -4.29 -8.90 9.90
C GLU A 132 -3.49 -8.88 11.23
N PRO A 133 -3.70 -9.78 12.23
CA PRO A 133 -2.86 -9.80 13.44
C PRO A 133 -1.40 -10.19 13.16
N VAL A 134 -1.16 -11.08 12.19
CA VAL A 134 0.19 -11.49 11.79
C VAL A 134 0.88 -10.32 11.11
N TRP A 135 0.21 -9.62 10.20
CA TRP A 135 0.78 -8.45 9.52
C TRP A 135 1.01 -7.25 10.43
N ARG A 136 0.20 -7.05 11.47
CA ARG A 136 0.50 -6.07 12.54
C ARG A 136 1.79 -6.42 13.30
N ASN A 137 2.01 -7.72 13.58
CA ASN A 137 3.24 -8.16 14.24
C ASN A 137 4.45 -8.04 13.30
N VAL A 138 4.32 -8.36 12.01
CA VAL A 138 5.37 -8.13 10.99
C VAL A 138 5.76 -6.65 10.94
N ALA A 139 4.76 -5.76 10.92
CA ALA A 139 4.99 -4.32 10.95
C ALA A 139 5.77 -3.89 12.21
N ALA A 140 5.37 -4.39 13.40
CA ALA A 140 6.10 -4.09 14.64
C ALA A 140 7.56 -4.58 14.63
N MET A 141 7.85 -5.67 13.90
CA MET A 141 9.21 -6.19 13.69
C MET A 141 9.98 -5.40 12.62
N SER A 142 9.32 -4.87 11.59
CA SER A 142 9.94 -4.07 10.52
C SER A 142 10.28 -2.66 11.01
N HIS A 143 11.45 -2.49 11.62
CA HIS A 143 12.02 -1.18 11.84
C HIS A 143 12.36 -0.51 10.48
N GLU A 144 11.88 0.72 10.32
CA GLU A 144 12.10 1.67 9.21
C GLU A 144 11.55 1.36 7.79
N HIS A 145 11.04 0.16 7.44
CA HIS A 145 10.59 -0.13 6.05
C HIS A 145 9.28 -0.92 5.89
N LEU A 146 8.24 -0.30 5.29
CA LEU A 146 7.15 -0.92 4.48
C LEU A 146 6.19 0.18 3.95
N THR A 147 5.70 0.09 2.69
CA THR A 147 5.11 1.26 1.97
C THR A 147 4.05 0.96 0.90
N LEU A 148 2.97 1.76 0.77
CA LEU A 148 2.12 1.88 -0.44
C LEU A 148 1.44 3.29 -0.52
N PHE A 149 0.68 3.56 -1.57
CA PHE A 149 0.46 4.88 -2.21
C PHE A 149 -0.93 5.52 -2.02
N HIS A 150 -0.98 6.87 -2.14
CA HIS A 150 -1.96 7.62 -2.95
C HIS A 150 -1.41 9.05 -3.24
N GLY A 151 -1.81 9.68 -4.36
CA GLY A 151 -1.79 11.14 -4.53
C GLY A 151 -0.50 11.83 -5.04
N ALA A 152 0.66 11.16 -5.05
CA ALA A 152 1.88 11.65 -5.69
C ALA A 152 2.69 10.50 -6.30
N ASP A 153 3.47 10.79 -7.34
CA ASP A 153 4.29 9.79 -8.01
C ASP A 153 5.53 9.45 -7.18
N TYR A 154 5.42 8.35 -6.43
CA TYR A 154 6.52 7.71 -5.69
C TYR A 154 7.04 6.43 -6.37
N SER A 155 6.80 6.25 -7.68
CA SER A 155 7.10 5.00 -8.40
C SER A 155 8.60 4.64 -8.33
N ILE A 156 9.46 5.66 -8.35
CA ILE A 156 10.92 5.49 -8.21
C ILE A 156 11.27 5.00 -6.80
N GLN A 157 10.77 5.66 -5.75
CA GLN A 157 11.12 5.33 -4.37
C GLN A 157 10.57 3.96 -3.96
N ALA A 158 9.40 3.55 -4.47
CA ALA A 158 8.88 2.21 -4.25
C ALA A 158 9.72 1.14 -4.96
N LEU A 159 10.28 1.44 -6.15
CA LEU A 159 11.20 0.55 -6.85
C LEU A 159 12.56 0.45 -6.12
N ASP A 160 13.12 1.57 -5.66
CA ASP A 160 14.35 1.59 -4.85
C ASP A 160 14.19 0.74 -3.58
N LEU A 161 13.07 0.89 -2.87
CA LEU A 161 12.73 0.12 -1.67
C LEU A 161 12.51 -1.37 -1.98
N ARG A 162 11.90 -1.71 -3.13
CA ARG A 162 11.76 -3.10 -3.58
C ARG A 162 13.13 -3.73 -3.87
N VAL A 163 14.03 -3.01 -4.56
CA VAL A 163 15.40 -3.47 -4.83
C VAL A 163 16.18 -3.67 -3.53
N ALA A 164 16.06 -2.75 -2.56
CA ALA A 164 16.65 -2.89 -1.24
C ALA A 164 16.11 -4.14 -0.49
N ALA A 165 14.80 -4.38 -0.54
CA ALA A 165 14.16 -5.54 0.09
C ALA A 165 14.56 -6.88 -0.57
N ILE A 166 14.69 -6.92 -1.90
CA ILE A 166 15.18 -8.09 -2.63
C ILE A 166 16.65 -8.38 -2.25
N ASN A 167 17.50 -7.35 -2.22
CA ASN A 167 18.91 -7.50 -1.87
C ASN A 167 19.08 -7.97 -0.41
N GLY A 168 18.35 -7.36 0.54
CA GLY A 168 18.37 -7.77 1.95
C GLY A 168 17.83 -9.18 2.18
N LEU A 169 16.81 -9.61 1.43
CA LEU A 169 16.33 -10.99 1.48
C LEU A 169 17.35 -11.97 0.91
N ASN A 170 18.01 -11.65 -0.22
CA ASN A 170 19.06 -12.49 -0.79
C ASN A 170 20.28 -12.59 0.15
N GLU A 171 20.69 -11.49 0.78
CA GLU A 171 21.74 -11.47 1.80
C GLU A 171 21.34 -12.34 3.00
N ALA A 172 20.14 -12.18 3.54
CA ALA A 172 19.63 -13.02 4.63
C ALA A 172 19.59 -14.51 4.24
N LEU A 173 19.13 -14.85 3.04
CA LEU A 173 19.08 -16.24 2.54
C LEU A 173 20.47 -16.85 2.30
N SER A 174 21.51 -16.04 2.08
CA SER A 174 22.90 -16.52 2.02
C SER A 174 23.44 -16.98 3.39
N GLN A 175 22.80 -16.56 4.48
CA GLN A 175 23.21 -16.86 5.86
C GLN A 175 22.31 -17.94 6.49
N PRO A 176 22.84 -18.79 7.38
CA PRO A 176 22.03 -19.75 8.14
C PRO A 176 20.91 -19.04 8.90
N CYS A 177 19.78 -19.72 9.10
CA CYS A 177 18.67 -19.22 9.89
C CYS A 177 18.92 -19.60 11.36
N LEU A 178 19.16 -18.62 12.24
CA LEU A 178 19.59 -18.88 13.61
C LEU A 178 18.42 -18.84 14.62
N THR A 179 17.38 -18.06 14.32
CA THR A 179 16.19 -17.92 15.16
C THR A 179 14.90 -18.09 14.34
N THR A 180 13.78 -18.31 15.03
CA THR A 180 12.43 -18.23 14.44
C THR A 180 12.11 -16.83 13.94
N ILE A 181 12.65 -15.78 14.58
CA ILE A 181 12.50 -14.38 14.15
C ILE A 181 13.14 -14.16 12.77
N ASP A 182 14.32 -14.75 12.52
CA ASP A 182 14.97 -14.70 11.20
C ASP A 182 14.14 -15.42 10.13
N ALA A 183 13.56 -16.57 10.49
CA ALA A 183 12.72 -17.36 9.57
C ALA A 183 11.43 -16.60 9.22
N ASP A 184 10.75 -16.07 10.23
CA ASP A 184 9.52 -15.30 10.09
C ASP A 184 9.76 -13.98 9.34
N ALA A 185 10.90 -13.31 9.54
CA ALA A 185 11.27 -12.11 8.78
C ALA A 185 11.54 -12.42 7.29
N ARG A 186 12.29 -13.48 6.99
CA ARG A 186 12.53 -13.95 5.60
C ARG A 186 11.20 -14.34 4.93
N TYR A 187 10.31 -14.99 5.68
CA TYR A 187 9.00 -15.44 5.19
C TYR A 187 8.04 -14.28 4.96
N ALA A 188 7.98 -13.29 5.87
CA ALA A 188 7.25 -12.05 5.68
C ALA A 188 7.70 -11.29 4.42
N ALA A 189 9.02 -11.18 4.22
CA ALA A 189 9.62 -10.45 3.10
C ALA A 189 9.27 -11.08 1.74
N ILE A 190 9.39 -12.40 1.59
CA ILE A 190 9.08 -13.06 0.31
C ILE A 190 7.58 -13.01 -0.02
N ILE A 191 6.69 -13.09 0.97
CA ILE A 191 5.25 -12.92 0.77
C ILE A 191 4.96 -11.48 0.32
N ALA A 192 5.51 -10.47 0.99
CA ALA A 192 5.33 -9.07 0.61
C ALA A 192 5.87 -8.77 -0.80
N LEU A 193 7.05 -9.29 -1.16
CA LEU A 193 7.62 -9.17 -2.50
C LEU A 193 6.77 -9.89 -3.57
N THR A 194 6.18 -11.04 -3.23
CA THR A 194 5.24 -11.77 -4.12
C THR A 194 4.01 -10.92 -4.40
N TYR A 195 3.36 -10.36 -3.37
CA TYR A 195 2.17 -9.51 -3.54
C TYR A 195 2.45 -8.19 -4.25
N GLN A 196 3.60 -7.55 -3.99
CA GLN A 196 4.04 -6.41 -4.80
C GLN A 196 4.21 -6.77 -6.29
N SER A 197 4.62 -8.01 -6.61
CA SER A 197 4.69 -8.48 -8.00
C SER A 197 3.29 -8.52 -8.64
N ALA A 198 2.28 -9.00 -7.89
CA ALA A 198 0.87 -8.99 -8.31
C ALA A 198 0.24 -7.59 -8.44
N TYR A 199 0.98 -6.53 -8.10
CA TYR A 199 0.59 -5.13 -8.30
C TYR A 199 1.28 -4.47 -9.52
N MET A 200 2.17 -5.16 -10.22
CA MET A 200 2.97 -4.59 -11.32
C MET A 200 2.57 -5.16 -12.69
N PRO A 201 2.23 -4.32 -13.70
CA PRO A 201 1.61 -4.77 -14.97
C PRO A 201 2.54 -5.52 -15.93
N ASP A 202 3.83 -5.68 -15.60
CA ASP A 202 4.83 -6.41 -16.39
C ASP A 202 5.46 -7.59 -15.62
N ALA A 203 5.03 -7.84 -14.38
CA ALA A 203 5.70 -8.74 -13.44
C ALA A 203 5.18 -10.18 -13.40
N MET A 204 4.47 -10.68 -14.43
CA MET A 204 3.84 -12.01 -14.40
C MET A 204 4.83 -13.15 -14.08
N MET A 205 5.99 -13.19 -14.74
CA MET A 205 7.02 -14.22 -14.49
C MET A 205 7.78 -13.98 -13.17
N GLU A 206 7.92 -12.72 -12.74
CA GLU A 206 8.50 -12.37 -11.44
C GLU A 206 7.60 -12.86 -10.30
N PHE A 207 6.28 -12.65 -10.40
CA PHE A 207 5.27 -13.17 -9.47
C PHE A 207 5.36 -14.70 -9.35
N ILE A 208 5.42 -15.43 -10.47
CA ILE A 208 5.56 -16.90 -10.47
C ILE A 208 6.89 -17.35 -9.85
N THR A 209 7.96 -16.55 -9.98
CA THR A 209 9.27 -16.83 -9.38
C THR A 209 9.28 -16.55 -7.87
N MET A 210 8.77 -15.40 -7.45
CA MET A 210 8.62 -15.03 -6.03
C MET A 210 7.72 -16.01 -5.28
N LEU A 211 6.63 -16.47 -5.91
CA LEU A 211 5.73 -17.50 -5.39
C LEU A 211 6.43 -18.86 -5.19
N ARG A 212 7.35 -19.25 -6.08
CA ARG A 212 8.20 -20.44 -5.88
C ARG A 212 9.17 -20.23 -4.72
N GLY A 213 9.74 -19.02 -4.59
CA GLY A 213 10.57 -18.61 -3.46
C GLY A 213 9.85 -18.65 -2.11
N TRP A 214 8.60 -18.17 -2.05
CA TRP A 214 7.72 -18.26 -0.87
C TRP A 214 7.65 -19.70 -0.39
N MET A 215 7.24 -20.59 -1.30
CA MET A 215 6.93 -21.97 -0.97
C MET A 215 8.19 -22.79 -0.65
N PHE A 216 9.35 -22.41 -1.21
CA PHE A 216 10.64 -22.91 -0.78
C PHE A 216 10.97 -22.48 0.67
N ILE A 217 10.85 -21.19 0.99
CA ILE A 217 11.10 -20.66 2.34
C ILE A 217 10.17 -21.32 3.38
N GLN A 218 8.88 -21.48 3.06
CA GLN A 218 7.90 -22.16 3.90
C GLN A 218 8.27 -23.63 4.20
N THR A 219 8.96 -24.32 3.29
CA THR A 219 9.23 -25.77 3.39
C THR A 219 10.69 -26.13 3.68
N LYS A 220 11.60 -25.14 3.74
CA LYS A 220 13.04 -25.32 3.91
C LYS A 220 13.72 -24.35 4.89
N VAL A 221 13.11 -23.20 5.18
CA VAL A 221 13.71 -22.14 6.03
C VAL A 221 12.92 -21.93 7.31
N VAL A 222 11.58 -22.04 7.28
CA VAL A 222 10.74 -22.13 8.48
C VAL A 222 10.82 -23.58 9.02
N PRO A 223 11.52 -23.87 10.13
CA PRO A 223 11.83 -25.26 10.51
C PRO A 223 10.68 -25.96 11.24
N ASP A 224 9.88 -25.18 11.96
CA ASP A 224 8.68 -25.58 12.67
C ASP A 224 7.66 -24.44 12.51
N LEU A 225 6.46 -24.79 12.04
CA LEU A 225 5.38 -23.83 11.83
C LEU A 225 4.65 -23.51 13.13
N GLU A 226 4.59 -24.38 14.14
CA GLU A 226 3.79 -24.15 15.36
C GLU A 226 4.32 -22.98 16.20
N ILE A 227 5.65 -22.88 16.30
CA ILE A 227 6.36 -21.79 16.98
C ILE A 227 6.50 -20.51 16.14
N SER A 228 6.17 -20.55 14.85
CA SER A 228 6.17 -19.40 13.95
C SER A 228 4.95 -18.49 14.19
N MET A 229 5.11 -17.18 14.00
CA MET A 229 3.98 -16.25 13.92
C MET A 229 3.03 -16.57 12.76
N PHE A 230 3.51 -17.29 11.76
CA PHE A 230 2.79 -17.73 10.56
C PHE A 230 2.19 -19.14 10.68
N ARG A 231 2.06 -19.73 11.88
CA ARG A 231 1.44 -21.07 12.06
C ARG A 231 0.09 -21.28 11.35
N ASN A 232 -0.68 -20.20 11.18
CA ASN A 232 -1.98 -20.20 10.50
C ASN A 232 -1.90 -19.98 8.96
N PHE A 233 -0.70 -19.97 8.35
CA PHE A 233 -0.50 -19.85 6.89
C PHE A 233 -0.35 -21.24 6.23
N THR A 234 -1.06 -22.25 6.75
CA THR A 234 -1.18 -23.58 6.14
C THR A 234 -2.21 -23.57 5.01
N ARG A 235 -2.15 -24.56 4.10
CA ARG A 235 -3.17 -24.78 3.07
C ARG A 235 -4.55 -24.99 3.71
N GLU A 236 -4.57 -25.71 4.81
CA GLU A 236 -5.76 -26.14 5.55
C GLU A 236 -6.46 -24.93 6.19
N ALA A 237 -5.69 -24.03 6.82
CA ALA A 237 -6.20 -22.77 7.35
C ALA A 237 -6.67 -21.82 6.23
N PHE A 238 -5.93 -21.73 5.12
CA PHE A 238 -6.31 -20.91 3.97
C PHE A 238 -7.64 -21.39 3.37
N VAL A 239 -7.75 -22.68 3.03
CA VAL A 239 -8.98 -23.31 2.50
C VAL A 239 -10.14 -23.22 3.49
N GLY A 240 -9.88 -23.43 4.78
CA GLY A 240 -10.88 -23.24 5.84
C GLY A 240 -11.43 -21.80 5.89
N SER A 241 -10.54 -20.81 5.81
CA SER A 241 -10.94 -19.38 5.78
C SER A 241 -11.77 -19.04 4.54
N MET A 242 -11.43 -19.59 3.37
CA MET A 242 -12.21 -19.41 2.14
C MET A 242 -13.58 -20.10 2.22
N LYS A 243 -13.65 -21.36 2.66
CA LYS A 243 -14.94 -22.07 2.82
C LYS A 243 -15.84 -21.37 3.83
N GLN A 244 -15.28 -20.82 4.92
CA GLN A 244 -16.06 -20.02 5.89
C GLN A 244 -16.51 -18.67 5.30
N HIS A 245 -15.68 -17.99 4.49
CA HIS A 245 -16.06 -16.74 3.82
C HIS A 245 -17.21 -16.98 2.82
N ILE A 246 -17.12 -18.02 2.01
CA ILE A 246 -18.17 -18.43 1.07
C ILE A 246 -19.46 -18.82 1.79
N ALA A 247 -19.37 -19.59 2.88
CA ALA A 247 -20.53 -19.97 3.68
C ALA A 247 -21.30 -18.75 4.23
N ARG A 248 -20.60 -17.65 4.55
CA ARG A 248 -21.22 -16.38 4.99
C ARG A 248 -21.84 -15.56 3.84
N GLN A 249 -21.50 -15.86 2.59
CA GLN A 249 -22.02 -15.21 1.37
C GLN A 249 -22.97 -16.11 0.58
N LEU A 250 -23.56 -17.13 1.23
CA LEU A 250 -24.45 -18.12 0.59
C LEU A 250 -25.69 -17.48 -0.04
N THR A 251 -25.55 -17.23 -1.34
CA THR A 251 -26.61 -17.06 -2.32
C THR A 251 -26.59 -18.29 -3.22
N ASN A 252 -27.74 -18.75 -3.70
CA ASN A 252 -27.81 -19.84 -4.68
C ASN A 252 -27.29 -19.33 -6.03
N LYS A 253 -25.99 -19.42 -6.25
CA LYS A 253 -25.34 -19.05 -7.50
C LYS A 253 -25.47 -20.20 -8.52
N SER A 254 -25.63 -19.84 -9.79
CA SER A 254 -25.79 -20.78 -10.90
C SER A 254 -24.52 -21.64 -11.12
N PRO A 255 -24.59 -22.75 -11.87
CA PRO A 255 -23.39 -23.40 -12.38
C PRO A 255 -22.48 -22.41 -13.13
N ILE A 256 -21.16 -22.58 -13.00
CA ILE A 256 -20.17 -21.78 -13.73
C ILE A 256 -19.92 -22.38 -15.12
N MET A 257 -20.07 -21.57 -16.17
CA MET A 257 -20.04 -22.01 -17.56
C MET A 257 -18.60 -22.08 -18.09
N LEU A 258 -17.99 -23.26 -17.94
CA LEU A 258 -16.58 -23.52 -18.29
C LEU A 258 -16.38 -24.46 -19.50
N ASP A 259 -17.40 -24.64 -20.34
CA ASP A 259 -17.27 -25.50 -21.52
C ASP A 259 -16.33 -24.91 -22.58
N ASP A 260 -16.32 -23.59 -22.78
CA ASP A 260 -15.34 -22.91 -23.64
C ASP A 260 -13.91 -22.98 -23.08
N TYR A 261 -13.74 -22.92 -21.76
CA TYR A 261 -12.46 -23.13 -21.10
C TYR A 261 -11.93 -24.55 -21.38
N LEU A 262 -12.79 -25.56 -21.17
CA LEU A 262 -12.47 -26.97 -21.44
C LEU A 262 -12.30 -27.25 -22.94
N ALA A 263 -12.92 -26.48 -23.82
CA ALA A 263 -12.67 -26.52 -25.26
C ALA A 263 -11.29 -25.92 -25.60
N SER A 264 -10.96 -24.75 -25.07
CA SER A 264 -9.68 -24.07 -25.31
C SER A 264 -8.50 -24.93 -24.86
N LEU A 265 -8.56 -25.53 -23.66
CA LEU A 265 -7.52 -26.44 -23.16
C LEU A 265 -7.27 -27.66 -24.06
N LYS A 266 -8.31 -28.24 -24.68
CA LYS A 266 -8.14 -29.36 -25.64
C LYS A 266 -7.28 -28.93 -26.85
N VAL A 267 -7.39 -27.67 -27.28
CA VAL A 267 -6.62 -27.11 -28.40
C VAL A 267 -5.22 -26.70 -27.94
N VAL A 268 -5.06 -26.19 -26.71
CA VAL A 268 -3.75 -25.94 -26.06
C VAL A 268 -2.92 -27.22 -25.94
N ARG A 269 -3.56 -28.39 -25.74
CA ARG A 269 -2.87 -29.69 -25.62
C ARG A 269 -1.89 -30.01 -26.75
N ALA A 270 -2.16 -29.56 -27.97
CA ALA A 270 -1.27 -29.76 -29.13
C ALA A 270 0.02 -28.91 -29.07
N LEU A 271 0.10 -27.94 -28.15
CA LEU A 271 1.28 -27.10 -27.92
C LEU A 271 2.23 -27.64 -26.85
N CYS A 272 1.73 -28.49 -25.94
CA CYS A 272 2.50 -28.96 -24.78
C CYS A 272 3.51 -30.02 -25.21
N GLN A 273 4.80 -29.71 -25.09
CA GLN A 273 5.92 -30.58 -25.43
C GLN A 273 6.75 -30.95 -24.20
N GLY A 274 6.88 -30.02 -23.24
CA GLY A 274 7.61 -30.23 -22.00
C GLY A 274 6.78 -30.97 -20.94
N THR A 275 7.45 -31.83 -20.16
CA THR A 275 6.86 -32.54 -19.01
C THR A 275 6.14 -31.59 -18.04
N ALA A 276 6.72 -30.42 -17.77
CA ALA A 276 6.14 -29.36 -16.96
C ALA A 276 4.81 -28.83 -17.52
N GLU A 277 4.74 -28.59 -18.83
CA GLU A 277 3.54 -28.08 -19.53
C GLU A 277 2.40 -29.10 -19.49
N ILE A 278 2.73 -30.38 -19.75
CA ILE A 278 1.76 -31.49 -19.72
C ILE A 278 1.21 -31.70 -18.29
N LYS A 279 2.07 -31.66 -17.26
CA LYS A 279 1.68 -31.67 -15.85
C LYS A 279 0.73 -30.50 -15.52
N TYR A 280 1.08 -29.29 -15.96
CA TYR A 280 0.33 -28.06 -15.68
C TYR A 280 -1.04 -28.05 -16.38
N LEU A 281 -1.09 -28.41 -17.67
CA LEU A 281 -2.33 -28.59 -18.43
C LEU A 281 -3.26 -29.62 -17.78
N SER A 282 -2.73 -30.79 -17.39
CA SER A 282 -3.52 -31.83 -16.72
C SER A 282 -4.15 -31.33 -15.41
N ALA A 283 -3.44 -30.50 -14.65
CA ALA A 283 -3.98 -29.86 -13.46
C ALA A 283 -5.09 -28.84 -13.81
N LEU A 284 -4.93 -28.04 -14.85
CA LEU A 284 -5.93 -27.08 -15.35
C LEU A 284 -7.20 -27.77 -15.90
N GLU A 285 -7.05 -28.89 -16.60
CA GLU A 285 -8.17 -29.71 -17.09
C GLU A 285 -8.90 -30.44 -15.96
N ARG A 286 -8.19 -30.86 -14.91
CA ARG A 286 -8.80 -31.40 -13.68
C ARG A 286 -9.61 -30.30 -12.96
N LEU A 287 -9.00 -29.13 -12.79
CA LEU A 287 -9.58 -28.01 -12.06
C LEU A 287 -10.86 -27.47 -12.73
N GLY A 288 -10.87 -27.30 -14.07
CA GLY A 288 -12.07 -26.86 -14.78
C GLY A 288 -13.21 -27.89 -14.76
N ARG A 289 -12.89 -29.19 -14.81
CA ARG A 289 -13.90 -30.26 -14.64
C ARG A 289 -14.48 -30.28 -13.23
N LEU A 290 -13.64 -30.09 -12.21
CA LEU A 290 -14.09 -29.95 -10.82
C LEU A 290 -14.94 -28.69 -10.66
N ALA A 291 -14.55 -27.57 -11.24
CA ALA A 291 -15.29 -26.30 -11.15
C ALA A 291 -16.71 -26.40 -11.72
N ARG A 292 -16.89 -27.12 -12.83
CA ARG A 292 -18.21 -27.38 -13.44
C ARG A 292 -19.09 -28.35 -12.62
N GLN A 293 -18.53 -29.06 -11.63
CA GLN A 293 -19.24 -30.01 -10.76
C GLN A 293 -19.48 -29.46 -9.35
N SER A 294 -18.44 -28.87 -8.76
CA SER A 294 -18.42 -28.20 -7.46
C SER A 294 -17.49 -26.99 -7.56
N PRO A 295 -18.01 -25.78 -7.86
CA PRO A 295 -17.19 -24.57 -7.92
C PRO A 295 -16.43 -24.31 -6.61
N ILE A 296 -17.02 -24.67 -5.46
CA ILE A 296 -16.44 -24.45 -4.13
C ILE A 296 -15.26 -25.38 -3.83
N ASP A 297 -15.25 -26.61 -4.32
CA ASP A 297 -14.11 -27.51 -4.18
C ASP A 297 -13.01 -27.20 -5.21
N ALA A 298 -13.37 -26.71 -6.41
CA ALA A 298 -12.38 -26.14 -7.32
C ALA A 298 -11.72 -24.88 -6.76
N PHE A 299 -12.49 -24.00 -6.12
CA PHE A 299 -11.94 -22.85 -5.40
C PHE A 299 -11.06 -23.27 -4.21
N SER A 300 -11.30 -24.43 -3.61
CA SER A 300 -10.42 -25.00 -2.58
C SER A 300 -9.13 -25.60 -3.17
N GLU A 301 -9.20 -26.13 -4.39
CA GLU A 301 -8.09 -26.73 -5.13
C GLU A 301 -7.26 -25.74 -5.95
N ILE A 302 -7.64 -24.47 -6.01
CA ILE A 302 -6.88 -23.40 -6.68
C ILE A 302 -5.52 -23.14 -6.00
N VAL A 303 -5.46 -23.28 -4.67
CA VAL A 303 -4.24 -23.07 -3.87
C VAL A 303 -3.16 -24.10 -4.19
N PRO A 304 -3.46 -25.42 -4.26
CA PRO A 304 -2.56 -26.41 -4.89
C PRO A 304 -2.10 -26.10 -6.32
N CYS A 305 -2.89 -25.36 -7.11
CA CYS A 305 -2.54 -25.00 -8.48
C CYS A 305 -1.49 -23.87 -8.55
N TYR A 306 -1.57 -22.87 -7.65
CA TYR A 306 -0.45 -21.94 -7.42
C TYR A 306 0.85 -22.68 -7.05
N GLY A 307 0.75 -23.80 -6.33
CA GLY A 307 1.88 -24.64 -5.95
C GLY A 307 2.44 -25.59 -7.03
N LEU A 308 1.97 -25.54 -8.29
CA LEU A 308 2.43 -26.46 -9.35
C LEU A 308 3.90 -26.27 -9.73
N THR A 309 4.41 -25.04 -9.73
CA THR A 309 5.81 -24.72 -10.06
C THR A 309 6.82 -25.20 -9.01
N ASN A 310 6.36 -25.50 -7.79
CA ASN A 310 7.17 -26.13 -6.74
C ASN A 310 7.42 -27.62 -7.01
N LYS A 311 6.58 -28.25 -7.84
CA LYS A 311 6.67 -29.67 -8.22
C LYS A 311 7.49 -29.90 -9.51
N MET A 312 8.02 -28.82 -10.07
CA MET A 312 8.97 -28.83 -11.18
C MET A 312 10.40 -28.93 -10.63
N THR A 313 11.29 -29.63 -11.33
CA THR A 313 12.75 -29.53 -11.08
C THR A 313 13.27 -28.12 -11.39
N GLU A 314 14.57 -27.86 -11.18
CA GLU A 314 15.14 -26.55 -11.54
C GLU A 314 15.11 -26.34 -13.07
N GLU A 315 15.42 -27.38 -13.83
CA GLU A 315 15.42 -27.39 -15.30
C GLU A 315 14.00 -27.28 -15.86
N GLU A 316 13.04 -28.06 -15.32
CA GLU A 316 11.62 -27.97 -15.68
C GLU A 316 11.07 -26.56 -15.43
N PHE A 317 11.40 -25.94 -14.29
CA PHE A 317 10.93 -24.60 -13.97
C PHE A 317 11.57 -23.54 -14.88
N LYS A 318 12.90 -23.58 -15.05
CA LYS A 318 13.62 -22.65 -15.92
C LYS A 318 13.07 -22.67 -17.35
N ALA A 319 12.88 -23.85 -17.93
CA ALA A 319 12.30 -24.03 -19.26
C ALA A 319 10.82 -23.59 -19.34
N PHE A 320 10.07 -23.64 -18.23
CA PHE A 320 8.69 -23.16 -18.15
C PHE A 320 8.58 -21.64 -18.02
N THR A 321 9.51 -20.98 -17.32
CA THR A 321 9.52 -19.51 -17.15
C THR A 321 10.25 -18.74 -18.25
N GLU A 322 10.99 -19.42 -19.12
CA GLU A 322 11.71 -18.81 -20.24
C GLU A 322 10.77 -17.93 -21.12
N PRO A 323 11.07 -16.65 -21.42
CA PRO A 323 10.15 -15.76 -22.13
C PRO A 323 9.73 -16.24 -23.53
N SER A 324 10.56 -17.08 -24.16
CA SER A 324 10.26 -17.73 -25.44
C SER A 324 9.24 -18.87 -25.33
N ASN A 325 9.03 -19.43 -24.12
CA ASN A 325 8.06 -20.49 -23.89
C ASN A 325 6.62 -19.95 -24.00
N SER A 326 6.14 -20.02 -25.23
CA SER A 326 4.80 -19.59 -25.63
C SER A 326 3.71 -20.53 -25.10
N CYS A 327 4.01 -21.81 -24.84
CA CYS A 327 3.04 -22.76 -24.27
C CYS A 327 2.77 -22.45 -22.80
N ALA A 328 3.83 -22.34 -21.98
CA ALA A 328 3.73 -21.98 -20.57
C ALA A 328 3.02 -20.63 -20.37
N ARG A 329 3.30 -19.62 -21.22
CA ARG A 329 2.62 -18.31 -21.19
C ARG A 329 1.11 -18.42 -21.48
N VAL A 330 0.70 -19.29 -22.41
CA VAL A 330 -0.73 -19.57 -22.68
C VAL A 330 -1.38 -20.33 -21.51
N LEU A 331 -0.68 -21.29 -20.89
CA LEU A 331 -1.16 -22.05 -19.73
C LEU A 331 -1.33 -21.16 -18.49
N LEU A 332 -0.38 -20.28 -18.20
CA LEU A 332 -0.47 -19.28 -17.14
C LEU A 332 -1.65 -18.32 -17.36
N SER A 333 -1.90 -17.93 -18.61
CA SER A 333 -3.05 -17.06 -18.95
C SER A 333 -4.39 -17.74 -18.71
N HIS A 334 -4.51 -19.05 -18.98
CA HIS A 334 -5.69 -19.83 -18.62
C HIS A 334 -5.86 -19.97 -17.11
N PHE A 335 -4.77 -20.19 -16.38
CA PHE A 335 -4.78 -20.29 -14.92
C PHE A 335 -5.29 -18.99 -14.26
N LEU A 336 -4.71 -17.84 -14.64
CA LEU A 336 -5.10 -16.52 -14.10
C LEU A 336 -6.58 -16.21 -14.35
N MET A 337 -7.09 -16.51 -15.55
CA MET A 337 -8.48 -16.22 -15.89
C MET A 337 -9.47 -17.22 -15.30
N LEU A 338 -9.09 -18.48 -15.04
CA LEU A 338 -9.93 -19.41 -14.27
C LEU A 338 -9.94 -19.06 -12.77
N ASN A 339 -8.79 -18.68 -12.21
CA ASN A 339 -8.71 -18.15 -10.84
C ASN A 339 -9.67 -16.97 -10.69
N TYR A 340 -9.57 -15.98 -11.58
CA TYR A 340 -10.46 -14.83 -11.61
C TYR A 340 -11.94 -15.20 -11.78
N ALA A 341 -12.29 -16.13 -12.67
CA ALA A 341 -13.67 -16.58 -12.86
C ALA A 341 -14.26 -17.21 -11.58
N LEU A 342 -13.51 -18.05 -10.89
CA LEU A 342 -13.93 -18.66 -9.61
C LEU A 342 -14.02 -17.61 -8.50
N GLU A 343 -13.06 -16.70 -8.42
CA GLU A 343 -13.08 -15.61 -7.43
C GLU A 343 -14.26 -14.65 -7.66
N GLN A 344 -14.56 -14.26 -8.91
CA GLN A 344 -15.78 -13.51 -9.25
C GLN A 344 -17.04 -14.26 -8.82
N HIS A 345 -17.07 -15.57 -9.11
CA HIS A 345 -18.21 -16.40 -8.80
C HIS A 345 -18.52 -16.35 -7.31
N PHE A 346 -17.51 -16.42 -6.44
CA PHE A 346 -17.70 -16.37 -5.00
C PHE A 346 -17.77 -14.97 -4.40
N LEU A 347 -16.76 -14.13 -4.62
CA LEU A 347 -16.45 -12.91 -3.89
C LEU A 347 -17.11 -11.67 -4.52
N SER A 348 -18.44 -11.62 -4.51
CA SER A 348 -19.22 -10.52 -5.09
C SER A 348 -20.13 -9.86 -4.03
N PRO A 349 -20.04 -8.54 -3.77
CA PRO A 349 -19.15 -7.58 -4.45
C PRO A 349 -17.66 -7.75 -4.07
N PRO A 350 -16.75 -7.45 -5.00
CA PRO A 350 -15.31 -7.63 -4.81
C PRO A 350 -14.71 -6.65 -3.78
N SER A 351 -13.60 -7.07 -3.14
CA SER A 351 -12.76 -6.15 -2.35
C SER A 351 -11.93 -5.23 -3.26
N LYS A 352 -11.51 -4.06 -2.75
CA LYS A 352 -10.63 -3.12 -3.47
C LYS A 352 -9.37 -3.82 -4.01
N HIS A 353 -8.70 -4.61 -3.17
CA HIS A 353 -7.51 -5.37 -3.54
C HIS A 353 -7.79 -6.34 -4.69
N PHE A 354 -8.88 -7.11 -4.60
CA PHE A 354 -9.23 -8.08 -5.64
C PHE A 354 -9.51 -7.41 -6.98
N ALA A 355 -10.24 -6.29 -6.98
CA ALA A 355 -10.50 -5.51 -8.20
C ALA A 355 -9.18 -5.05 -8.87
N PHE A 356 -8.20 -4.61 -8.08
CA PHE A 356 -6.89 -4.20 -8.60
C PHE A 356 -6.03 -5.39 -9.08
N CYS A 357 -5.98 -6.49 -8.34
CA CYS A 357 -5.28 -7.72 -8.75
C CYS A 357 -5.87 -8.33 -10.04
N LYS A 358 -7.18 -8.18 -10.26
CA LYS A 358 -7.79 -8.45 -11.58
C LYS A 358 -7.18 -7.55 -12.64
N GLU A 359 -7.21 -6.23 -12.47
CA GLU A 359 -6.75 -5.27 -13.49
C GLU A 359 -5.30 -5.58 -13.93
N ILE A 360 -4.42 -5.93 -12.99
CA ILE A 360 -3.06 -6.38 -13.26
C ILE A 360 -3.04 -7.74 -14.00
N SER A 361 -3.83 -8.72 -13.56
CA SER A 361 -3.93 -10.03 -14.23
C SER A 361 -4.49 -9.94 -15.66
N THR A 362 -5.47 -9.06 -15.89
CA THR A 362 -6.01 -8.69 -17.21
C THR A 362 -4.90 -8.06 -18.07
N ALA A 363 -4.12 -7.11 -17.52
CA ALA A 363 -3.01 -6.50 -18.23
C ALA A 363 -1.92 -7.52 -18.60
N TRP A 364 -1.60 -8.48 -17.72
CA TRP A 364 -0.69 -9.58 -18.01
C TRP A 364 -1.17 -10.44 -19.19
N VAL A 365 -2.43 -10.88 -19.19
CA VAL A 365 -3.01 -11.71 -20.27
C VAL A 365 -3.02 -10.97 -21.61
N ILE A 366 -3.33 -9.67 -21.62
CA ILE A 366 -3.29 -8.83 -22.83
C ILE A 366 -1.85 -8.69 -23.35
N ARG A 367 -0.87 -8.40 -22.48
CA ARG A 367 0.56 -8.32 -22.86
C ARG A 367 1.10 -9.67 -23.33
N VAL A 368 0.70 -10.78 -22.71
CA VAL A 368 1.04 -12.12 -23.17
C VAL A 368 0.55 -12.35 -24.59
N ALA A 369 -0.72 -12.05 -24.89
CA ALA A 369 -1.28 -12.21 -26.23
C ALA A 369 -0.59 -11.34 -27.29
N ALA A 370 -0.35 -10.06 -26.98
CA ALA A 370 0.33 -9.14 -27.88
C ALA A 370 1.78 -9.58 -28.17
N GLY A 371 2.47 -10.14 -27.18
CA GLY A 371 3.83 -10.66 -27.31
C GLY A 371 3.94 -12.14 -27.69
N LEU A 372 2.90 -12.76 -28.25
CA LEU A 372 2.91 -14.17 -28.69
C LEU A 372 3.02 -14.29 -30.22
N PRO A 373 3.85 -15.21 -30.76
CA PRO A 373 3.92 -15.46 -32.20
C PRO A 373 2.57 -15.90 -32.78
N PHE A 374 2.27 -15.51 -34.01
CA PHE A 374 0.95 -15.69 -34.67
C PHE A 374 0.31 -17.08 -34.45
N LYS A 375 1.08 -18.17 -34.61
CA LYS A 375 0.60 -19.55 -34.42
C LYS A 375 0.02 -19.86 -33.04
N PHE A 376 0.36 -19.07 -32.01
CA PHE A 376 -0.14 -19.22 -30.65
C PHE A 376 -1.39 -18.35 -30.35
N GLN A 377 -1.70 -17.36 -31.18
CA GLN A 377 -2.74 -16.36 -30.87
C GLN A 377 -4.15 -16.97 -30.77
N GLN A 378 -4.48 -17.96 -31.60
CA GLN A 378 -5.75 -18.72 -31.50
C GLN A 378 -5.96 -19.40 -30.13
N HIS A 379 -4.88 -19.71 -29.41
CA HIS A 379 -4.95 -20.35 -28.09
C HIS A 379 -5.15 -19.33 -26.96
N MET A 380 -5.14 -18.02 -27.26
CA MET A 380 -5.44 -16.96 -26.30
C MET A 380 -6.91 -16.50 -26.35
N MET A 381 -7.76 -17.08 -27.21
CA MET A 381 -9.16 -16.64 -27.36
C MET A 381 -9.95 -16.64 -26.05
N TRP A 382 -9.92 -17.74 -25.27
CA TRP A 382 -10.65 -17.79 -24.01
C TRP A 382 -10.04 -16.88 -22.92
N PRO A 383 -8.71 -16.89 -22.66
CA PRO A 383 -8.10 -15.94 -21.73
C PRO A 383 -8.36 -14.47 -22.07
N LEU A 384 -8.27 -14.09 -23.36
CA LEU A 384 -8.58 -12.73 -23.80
C LEU A 384 -10.05 -12.39 -23.61
N GLY A 385 -10.96 -13.28 -24.01
CA GLY A 385 -12.40 -13.06 -23.86
C GLY A 385 -12.82 -12.85 -22.41
N MET A 386 -12.19 -13.55 -21.47
CA MET A 386 -12.34 -13.30 -20.03
C MET A 386 -11.73 -11.96 -19.60
N ALA A 387 -10.49 -11.68 -20.03
CA ALA A 387 -9.76 -10.46 -19.67
C ALA A 387 -10.47 -9.18 -20.14
N THR A 388 -11.10 -9.19 -21.32
CA THR A 388 -11.88 -8.08 -21.89
C THR A 388 -13.34 -8.05 -21.45
N GLY A 389 -13.84 -9.07 -20.76
CA GLY A 389 -15.26 -9.23 -20.43
C GLY A 389 -16.16 -9.53 -21.63
N SER A 390 -15.59 -9.93 -22.77
CA SER A 390 -16.31 -10.38 -23.97
C SER A 390 -16.91 -11.78 -23.81
N MET A 391 -16.43 -12.56 -22.83
CA MET A 391 -16.98 -13.84 -22.40
C MET A 391 -17.47 -13.74 -20.95
N LYS A 392 -18.44 -14.59 -20.58
CA LYS A 392 -19.01 -14.69 -19.23
C LYS A 392 -19.06 -16.15 -18.80
N THR A 393 -18.76 -16.40 -17.53
CA THR A 393 -18.73 -17.71 -16.86
C THR A 393 -19.75 -17.79 -15.74
#